data_AF-A0AAJ3Z0H6-F1
#
_entry.id   AF-A0AAJ3Z0H6-F1
#
_cell.length_a   1.000
_cell.length_b   1.000
_cell.length_c   1.000
_cell.angle_alpha   90.00
_cell.angle_beta   90.00
_cell.angle_gamma   90.00
#
_symmetry.space_group_name_H-M   'P 1'
#
loop_
_entity.id
_entity.type
_entity.pdbx_description
1 polymer ?
#
loop_
_entity_poly.entity_id
_entity_poly.type
_entity_poly.pdbx_seq_one_letter_code
_entity_poly.pdbx_strand_id
1 'polypeptide(L)'
;MLGNGIDSLKAAYNSLEGIDYLLEGVEHRVKDAILSLHHTNEILFKLLLKQWSECLVFVDINSYMNAKEEMLTKGKSNVFEVKPGLKTIGISEAIKRLELLCDIEVCSSLRKSLDYLKQKRNQIMHYEIDLNEGEFKALMIKLTNCYEYTIRFFSQYIEGLNNLVEDARFELYEQELIDDPDVEGMIDEEYYDYLAELSKQQ
;
A
#
# COMPACT_ATOMS: atom_id res chain seq x y z
N MET A 1 -10.95 1.34 -1.75
CA MET A 1 -9.84 0.99 -2.66
C MET A 1 -8.74 2.03 -2.61
N LEU A 2 -9.02 3.32 -2.86
CA LEU A 2 -8.00 4.36 -2.71
C LEU A 2 -7.41 4.39 -1.30
N GLY A 3 -8.25 4.51 -0.25
CA GLY A 3 -7.81 4.44 1.15
C GLY A 3 -6.90 3.24 1.43
N ASN A 4 -7.36 2.01 1.16
CA ASN A 4 -6.55 0.79 1.33
C ASN A 4 -5.22 0.83 0.55
N GLY A 5 -5.21 1.45 -0.64
CA GLY A 5 -4.00 1.64 -1.44
C GLY A 5 -3.02 2.60 -0.77
N ILE A 6 -3.52 3.71 -0.21
CA ILE A 6 -2.73 4.67 0.57
C ILE A 6 -2.22 4.03 1.86
N ASP A 7 -3.07 3.32 2.60
CA ASP A 7 -2.68 2.63 3.84
C ASP A 7 -1.55 1.62 3.58
N SER A 8 -1.63 0.90 2.47
CA SER A 8 -0.59 -0.05 2.06
C SER A 8 0.70 0.66 1.61
N LEU A 9 0.57 1.82 0.97
CA LEU A 9 1.71 2.64 0.56
C LEU A 9 2.40 3.25 1.79
N LYS A 10 1.64 3.67 2.80
CA LYS A 10 2.12 4.10 4.12
C LYS A 10 2.90 2.98 4.80
N ALA A 11 2.33 1.77 4.85
CA ALA A 11 3.01 0.59 5.40
C ALA A 11 4.31 0.23 4.64
N ALA A 12 4.31 0.37 3.31
CA ALA A 12 5.50 0.18 2.50
C ALA A 12 6.58 1.22 2.82
N TYR A 13 6.21 2.50 2.90
CA TYR A 13 7.11 3.59 3.26
C TYR A 13 7.72 3.34 4.64
N ASN A 14 6.89 3.06 5.64
CA ASN A 14 7.32 2.66 6.98
C ASN A 14 8.37 1.59 6.92
N SER A 15 8.09 0.50 6.23
CA SER A 15 8.98 -0.66 6.18
C SER A 15 10.33 -0.37 5.53
N LEU A 16 10.38 0.64 4.64
CA LEU A 16 11.60 1.07 3.96
C LEU A 16 12.38 2.12 4.76
N GLU A 17 11.69 3.03 5.45
CA GLU A 17 12.30 4.02 6.31
C GLU A 17 12.91 3.37 7.55
N GLY A 18 14.01 3.92 8.06
CA GLY A 18 14.63 3.45 9.29
C GLY A 18 15.35 2.09 9.21
N ILE A 19 15.25 1.35 8.09
CA ILE A 19 15.77 -0.03 8.01
C ILE A 19 17.29 -0.11 8.26
N ASP A 20 18.03 0.90 7.78
CA ASP A 20 19.48 0.97 7.90
C ASP A 20 19.95 1.22 9.34
N TYR A 21 19.03 1.62 10.23
CA TYR A 21 19.29 1.93 11.63
C TYR A 21 18.88 0.81 12.59
N LEU A 22 18.29 -0.28 12.09
CA LEU A 22 17.83 -1.39 12.90
C LEU A 22 18.99 -2.32 13.27
N LEU A 23 19.16 -2.56 14.58
CA LEU A 23 20.13 -3.53 15.12
C LEU A 23 19.64 -4.98 14.96
N GLU A 24 18.32 -5.21 14.90
CA GLU A 24 17.66 -6.52 14.73
C GLU A 24 16.30 -6.33 14.02
N GLY A 25 15.73 -7.38 13.41
CA GLY A 25 14.39 -7.32 12.78
C GLY A 25 14.35 -6.81 11.33
N VAL A 26 15.52 -6.55 10.74
CA VAL A 26 15.69 -6.09 9.36
C VAL A 26 14.99 -7.00 8.33
N GLU A 27 15.05 -8.31 8.52
CA GLU A 27 14.44 -9.29 7.60
C GLU A 27 12.91 -9.19 7.57
N HIS A 28 12.27 -9.03 8.74
CA HIS A 28 10.82 -8.87 8.84
C HIS A 28 10.36 -7.59 8.14
N ARG A 29 11.09 -6.50 8.34
CA ARG A 29 10.81 -5.21 7.70
C ARG A 29 10.93 -5.28 6.18
N VAL A 30 11.94 -5.98 5.66
CA VAL A 30 12.05 -6.20 4.20
C VAL A 30 10.88 -7.03 3.67
N LYS A 31 10.47 -8.08 4.37
CA LYS A 31 9.30 -8.88 4.00
C LYS A 31 8.04 -8.01 3.95
N ASP A 32 7.82 -7.18 4.97
CA ASP A 32 6.68 -6.27 5.06
C ASP A 32 6.71 -5.22 3.95
N ALA A 33 7.88 -4.66 3.62
CA ALA A 33 8.04 -3.74 2.49
C ALA A 33 7.65 -4.41 1.17
N ILE A 34 8.11 -5.64 0.92
CA ILE A 34 7.81 -6.38 -0.30
C ILE A 34 6.31 -6.67 -0.41
N LEU A 35 5.68 -7.14 0.67
CA LEU A 35 4.26 -7.47 0.70
C LEU A 35 3.40 -6.23 0.54
N SER A 36 3.73 -5.15 1.26
CA SER A 36 3.01 -3.88 1.22
C SER A 36 3.13 -3.21 -0.15
N LEU A 37 4.31 -3.19 -0.77
CA LEU A 37 4.48 -2.67 -2.13
C LEU A 37 3.70 -3.50 -3.16
N HIS A 38 3.69 -4.82 -3.01
CA HIS A 38 2.94 -5.68 -3.93
C HIS A 38 1.44 -5.41 -3.78
N HIS A 39 0.93 -5.35 -2.56
CA HIS A 39 -0.48 -5.08 -2.32
C HIS A 39 -0.89 -3.69 -2.81
N THR A 40 -0.09 -2.67 -2.52
CA THR A 40 -0.29 -1.29 -3.00
C THR A 40 -0.47 -1.24 -4.50
N ASN A 41 0.50 -1.76 -5.26
CA ASN A 41 0.45 -1.73 -6.71
C ASN A 41 -0.76 -2.51 -7.25
N GLU A 42 -1.09 -3.67 -6.66
CA GLU A 42 -2.28 -4.41 -7.05
C GLU A 42 -3.57 -3.60 -6.86
N ILE A 43 -3.73 -2.93 -5.71
CA ILE A 43 -4.91 -2.12 -5.40
C ILE A 43 -4.99 -0.89 -6.30
N LEU A 44 -3.89 -0.17 -6.50
CA LEU A 44 -3.88 1.05 -7.31
C LEU A 44 -4.10 0.76 -8.80
N PHE A 45 -3.53 -0.31 -9.36
CA PHE A 45 -3.87 -0.72 -10.73
C PHE A 45 -5.34 -1.14 -10.87
N LYS A 46 -5.89 -1.86 -9.89
CA LYS A 46 -7.33 -2.20 -9.89
C LYS A 46 -8.20 -0.95 -9.76
N LEU A 47 -7.76 0.05 -9.01
CA LEU A 47 -8.46 1.33 -8.90
C LEU A 47 -8.55 2.03 -10.26
N LEU A 48 -7.44 2.12 -11.00
CA LEU A 48 -7.46 2.69 -12.36
C LEU A 48 -8.43 1.95 -13.29
N LEU A 49 -8.38 0.61 -13.28
CA LEU A 49 -9.34 -0.19 -14.06
C LEU A 49 -10.79 0.06 -13.63
N LYS A 50 -11.05 0.18 -12.34
CA LYS A 50 -12.39 0.43 -11.79
C LYS A 50 -12.93 1.81 -12.19
N GLN A 51 -12.06 2.82 -12.29
CA GLN A 51 -12.44 4.16 -12.78
C GLN A 51 -12.96 4.10 -14.22
N TRP A 52 -12.41 3.22 -15.05
CA TRP A 52 -12.90 2.95 -16.40
C TRP A 52 -14.16 2.08 -16.41
N SER A 53 -14.09 0.90 -15.79
CA SER A 53 -15.22 0.01 -15.63
C SER A 53 -14.96 -1.04 -14.55
N GLU A 54 -15.88 -1.16 -13.60
CA GLU A 54 -15.75 -2.09 -12.46
C GLU A 54 -15.56 -3.55 -12.89
N CYS A 55 -16.14 -3.99 -14.01
CA CYS A 55 -16.01 -5.38 -14.48
C CYS A 55 -14.57 -5.77 -14.82
N LEU A 56 -13.72 -4.80 -15.17
CA LEU A 56 -12.33 -5.03 -15.57
C LEU A 56 -11.44 -5.54 -14.43
N VAL A 57 -11.89 -5.45 -13.18
CA VAL A 57 -11.14 -5.93 -12.01
C VAL A 57 -11.32 -7.44 -11.78
N PHE A 58 -12.32 -8.06 -12.41
CA PHE A 58 -12.69 -9.45 -12.14
C PHE A 58 -12.08 -10.43 -13.14
N VAL A 59 -11.76 -11.64 -12.67
CA VAL A 59 -11.20 -12.70 -13.52
C VAL A 59 -12.23 -13.15 -14.55
N ASP A 60 -13.48 -13.33 -14.12
CA ASP A 60 -14.59 -13.78 -14.95
C ASP A 60 -15.72 -12.74 -14.92
N ILE A 61 -15.98 -12.14 -16.08
CA ILE A 61 -16.99 -11.09 -16.28
C ILE A 61 -18.40 -11.66 -16.07
N ASN A 62 -18.68 -12.90 -16.52
CA ASN A 62 -19.99 -13.52 -16.31
C ASN A 62 -20.24 -13.76 -14.82
N SER A 63 -19.23 -14.26 -14.11
CA SER A 63 -19.30 -14.41 -12.66
C SER A 63 -19.55 -13.09 -11.92
N TYR A 64 -18.98 -11.99 -12.40
CA TYR A 64 -19.23 -10.64 -11.88
C TYR A 64 -20.64 -10.16 -12.21
N MET A 65 -21.11 -10.30 -13.46
CA MET A 65 -22.44 -9.87 -13.87
C MET A 65 -23.55 -10.56 -13.08
N ASN A 66 -23.44 -11.88 -12.88
CA ASN A 66 -24.39 -12.63 -12.06
C ASN A 66 -24.39 -12.13 -10.60
N ALA A 67 -23.21 -11.84 -10.04
CA ALA A 67 -23.12 -11.28 -8.70
C ALA A 67 -23.68 -9.85 -8.63
N LYS A 68 -23.52 -9.05 -9.69
CA LYS A 68 -24.05 -7.69 -9.77
C LYS A 68 -25.58 -7.69 -9.81
N GLU A 69 -26.18 -8.59 -10.59
CA GLU A 69 -27.63 -8.78 -10.63
C GLU A 69 -28.19 -9.21 -9.26
N GLU A 70 -27.53 -10.18 -8.62
CA GLU A 70 -27.93 -10.65 -7.29
C GLU A 70 -27.78 -9.57 -6.22
N MET A 71 -26.70 -8.77 -6.28
CA MET A 71 -26.45 -7.64 -5.40
C MET A 71 -27.57 -6.60 -5.51
N LEU A 72 -27.98 -6.24 -6.73
CA LEU A 72 -29.07 -5.29 -6.99
C LEU A 72 -30.41 -5.84 -6.47
N THR A 73 -30.70 -7.11 -6.77
CA THR A 73 -31.95 -7.77 -6.34
C THR A 73 -32.08 -7.84 -4.81
N LYS A 74 -30.97 -8.07 -4.10
CA LYS A 74 -30.93 -8.18 -2.64
C LYS A 74 -30.66 -6.84 -1.93
N GLY A 75 -30.58 -5.73 -2.65
CA GLY A 75 -30.31 -4.41 -2.09
C GLY A 75 -28.97 -4.33 -1.34
N LYS A 76 -27.94 -5.04 -1.81
CA LYS A 76 -26.60 -5.05 -1.21
C LYS A 76 -25.72 -3.95 -1.79
N SER A 77 -24.72 -3.53 -1.01
CA SER A 77 -23.83 -2.44 -1.39
C SER A 77 -22.64 -2.89 -2.24
N ASN A 78 -22.28 -4.18 -2.14
CA ASN A 78 -21.08 -4.73 -2.75
C ASN A 78 -21.29 -6.16 -3.28
N VAL A 79 -20.69 -6.49 -4.43
CA VAL A 79 -20.79 -7.81 -5.07
C VAL A 79 -20.20 -8.93 -4.20
N PHE A 80 -19.25 -8.60 -3.33
CA PHE A 80 -18.68 -9.59 -2.40
C PHE A 80 -19.63 -9.98 -1.26
N GLU A 81 -20.67 -9.18 -0.96
CA GLU A 81 -21.68 -9.56 0.05
C GLU A 81 -22.56 -10.71 -0.42
N VAL A 82 -22.77 -10.82 -1.74
CA VAL A 82 -23.57 -11.91 -2.33
C VAL A 82 -22.70 -13.04 -2.86
N LYS A 83 -21.46 -12.74 -3.29
CA LYS A 83 -20.49 -13.73 -3.78
C LYS A 83 -19.10 -13.49 -3.18
N PRO A 84 -18.85 -13.91 -1.93
CA PRO A 84 -17.55 -13.69 -1.26
C PRO A 84 -16.36 -14.30 -1.99
N GLY A 85 -16.56 -15.42 -2.71
CA GLY A 85 -15.51 -16.12 -3.47
C GLY A 85 -15.21 -15.54 -4.85
N LEU A 86 -15.76 -14.37 -5.19
CA LEU A 86 -15.53 -13.74 -6.49
C LEU A 86 -14.03 -13.37 -6.64
N LYS A 87 -13.40 -13.82 -7.73
CA LYS A 87 -11.96 -13.63 -7.93
C LYS A 87 -11.65 -12.34 -8.67
N THR A 88 -10.67 -11.60 -8.18
CA THR A 88 -10.11 -10.42 -8.86
C THR A 88 -8.77 -10.76 -9.52
N ILE A 89 -8.39 -9.96 -10.51
CA ILE A 89 -7.13 -10.15 -11.25
C ILE A 89 -5.91 -9.77 -10.40
N GLY A 90 -4.71 -10.19 -10.79
CA GLY A 90 -3.45 -9.72 -10.19
C GLY A 90 -2.80 -8.58 -10.99
N ILE A 91 -1.67 -8.06 -10.50
CA ILE A 91 -0.92 -6.94 -11.12
C ILE A 91 -0.64 -7.16 -12.61
N SER A 92 -0.10 -8.33 -13.00
CA SER A 92 0.30 -8.58 -14.39
C SER A 92 -0.87 -8.49 -15.36
N GLU A 93 -2.04 -9.01 -14.97
CA GLU A 93 -3.26 -8.93 -15.78
C GLU A 93 -3.87 -7.52 -15.71
N ALA A 94 -3.75 -6.83 -14.58
CA ALA A 94 -4.23 -5.46 -14.45
C ALA A 94 -3.48 -4.49 -15.36
N ILE A 95 -2.15 -4.60 -15.42
CA ILE A 95 -1.30 -3.83 -16.35
C ILE A 95 -1.71 -4.11 -17.80
N LYS A 96 -1.83 -5.40 -18.17
CA LYS A 96 -2.23 -5.79 -19.52
C LYS A 96 -3.58 -5.20 -19.92
N ARG A 97 -4.57 -5.21 -19.01
CA ARG A 97 -5.89 -4.63 -19.26
C ARG A 97 -5.82 -3.10 -19.37
N LEU A 98 -5.03 -2.43 -18.54
CA LEU A 98 -4.87 -0.97 -18.64
C LEU A 98 -4.30 -0.54 -19.99
N GLU A 99 -3.27 -1.25 -20.46
CA GLU A 99 -2.62 -0.92 -21.73
C GLU A 99 -3.51 -1.21 -22.94
N LEU A 100 -4.25 -2.33 -22.91
CA LEU A 100 -5.05 -2.76 -24.07
C LEU A 100 -6.48 -2.19 -24.09
N LEU A 101 -7.04 -1.85 -22.94
CA LEU A 101 -8.47 -1.49 -22.81
C LEU A 101 -8.69 -0.07 -22.27
N CYS A 102 -7.66 0.57 -21.72
CA CYS A 102 -7.75 1.91 -21.13
C CYS A 102 -6.74 2.90 -21.74
N ASP A 103 -5.93 2.46 -22.71
CA ASP A 103 -4.88 3.26 -23.36
C ASP A 103 -3.89 3.92 -22.36
N ILE A 104 -3.66 3.27 -21.21
CA ILE A 104 -2.70 3.72 -20.19
C ILE A 104 -1.44 2.87 -20.28
N GLU A 105 -0.37 3.45 -20.81
CA GLU A 105 0.93 2.78 -20.93
C GLU A 105 1.69 2.80 -19.59
N VAL A 106 2.12 1.62 -19.12
CA VAL A 106 2.94 1.50 -17.92
C VAL A 106 4.41 1.61 -18.29
N CYS A 107 5.08 2.63 -17.74
CA CYS A 107 6.48 2.89 -18.09
C CYS A 107 7.40 1.70 -17.77
N SER A 108 8.43 1.52 -18.62
CA SER A 108 9.32 0.35 -18.52
C SER A 108 10.05 0.23 -17.18
N SER A 109 10.38 1.35 -16.53
CA SER A 109 11.02 1.36 -15.21
C SER A 109 10.11 0.77 -14.14
N LEU A 110 8.84 1.20 -14.08
CA LEU A 110 7.87 0.64 -13.13
C LEU A 110 7.63 -0.84 -13.42
N ARG A 111 7.43 -1.22 -14.68
CA ARG A 111 7.23 -2.62 -15.07
C ARG A 111 8.37 -3.52 -14.60
N LYS A 112 9.62 -3.13 -14.86
CA LYS A 112 10.81 -3.89 -14.41
C LYS A 112 10.87 -4.00 -12.89
N SER A 113 10.55 -2.92 -12.16
CA SER A 113 10.50 -2.95 -10.70
C SER A 113 9.41 -3.89 -10.17
N LEU A 114 8.23 -3.93 -10.81
CA LEU A 114 7.14 -4.83 -10.43
C LEU A 114 7.44 -6.29 -10.72
N ASP A 115 8.11 -6.59 -11.83
CA ASP A 115 8.56 -7.94 -12.14
C ASP A 115 9.58 -8.43 -11.09
N TYR A 116 10.52 -7.57 -10.70
CA TYR A 116 11.46 -7.86 -9.62
C TYR A 116 10.75 -8.06 -8.28
N LEU A 117 9.82 -7.19 -7.93
CA LEU A 117 9.02 -7.28 -6.72
C LEU A 117 8.23 -8.60 -6.65
N LYS A 118 7.61 -9.02 -7.75
CA LYS A 118 6.90 -10.29 -7.86
C LYS A 118 7.82 -11.49 -7.63
N GLN A 119 9.02 -11.47 -8.21
CA GLN A 119 10.01 -12.52 -7.98
C GLN A 119 10.40 -12.59 -6.49
N LYS A 120 10.69 -11.44 -5.87
CA LYS A 120 11.06 -11.37 -4.45
C LYS A 120 9.93 -11.78 -3.53
N ARG A 121 8.69 -11.39 -3.81
CA ARG A 121 7.51 -11.85 -3.07
C ARG A 121 7.37 -13.37 -3.10
N ASN A 122 7.60 -13.99 -4.25
CA ASN A 122 7.55 -15.45 -4.35
C ASN A 122 8.71 -16.13 -3.59
N GLN A 123 9.88 -15.51 -3.53
CA GLN A 123 11.00 -16.01 -2.75
C GLN A 123 10.71 -15.97 -1.24
N ILE A 124 10.28 -14.82 -0.69
CA ILE A 124 10.00 -14.69 0.75
C ILE A 124 8.86 -15.57 1.26
N MET A 125 7.85 -15.85 0.41
CA MET A 125 6.70 -16.67 0.83
C MET A 125 7.02 -18.17 0.85
N HIS A 126 8.12 -18.60 0.23
CA HIS A 126 8.45 -20.02 0.06
C HIS A 126 9.83 -20.39 0.63
N TYR A 127 10.70 -19.42 0.95
CA TYR A 127 12.07 -19.63 1.41
C TYR A 127 12.52 -18.53 2.40
N GLU A 128 13.39 -18.88 3.35
CA GLU A 128 14.19 -17.89 4.11
C GLU A 128 15.15 -17.19 3.14
N ILE A 129 15.22 -15.85 3.20
CA ILE A 129 16.18 -15.11 2.38
C ILE A 129 17.46 -14.91 3.19
N ASP A 130 18.52 -15.59 2.78
CA ASP A 130 19.88 -15.32 3.24
C ASP A 130 20.53 -14.33 2.26
N LEU A 131 20.71 -13.06 2.67
CA LEU A 131 21.37 -12.02 1.87
C LEU A 131 22.65 -11.57 2.57
N ASN A 132 23.73 -11.41 1.81
CA ASN A 132 24.86 -10.62 2.30
C ASN A 132 24.54 -9.11 2.28
N GLU A 133 25.36 -8.31 2.96
CA GLU A 133 25.19 -6.85 3.09
C GLU A 133 25.05 -6.13 1.74
N GLY A 134 25.84 -6.53 0.73
CA GLY A 134 25.77 -5.95 -0.61
C GLY A 134 24.47 -6.28 -1.34
N GLU A 135 24.00 -7.53 -1.21
CA GLU A 135 22.72 -7.97 -1.77
C GLU A 135 21.54 -7.31 -1.08
N PHE A 136 21.63 -7.12 0.24
CA PHE A 136 20.65 -6.41 1.05
C PHE A 136 20.51 -4.96 0.59
N LYS A 137 21.63 -4.22 0.51
CA LYS A 137 21.64 -2.83 0.05
C LYS A 137 21.08 -2.69 -1.37
N ALA A 138 21.43 -3.62 -2.27
CA ALA A 138 20.91 -3.65 -3.62
C ALA A 138 19.39 -3.92 -3.66
N LEU A 139 18.87 -4.78 -2.77
CA LEU A 139 17.44 -5.01 -2.62
C LEU A 139 16.74 -3.74 -2.14
N MET A 140 17.25 -3.07 -1.11
CA MET A 140 16.67 -1.84 -0.56
C MET A 140 16.57 -0.73 -1.60
N ILE A 141 17.62 -0.52 -2.39
CA ILE A 141 17.61 0.45 -3.51
C ILE A 141 16.51 0.10 -4.52
N LYS A 142 16.32 -1.19 -4.84
CA LYS A 142 15.29 -1.62 -5.79
C LYS A 142 13.87 -1.43 -5.23
N LEU A 143 13.65 -1.71 -3.95
CA LEU A 143 12.34 -1.51 -3.32
C LEU A 143 12.00 -0.01 -3.23
N THR A 144 12.97 0.83 -2.84
CA THR A 144 12.83 2.29 -2.81
C THR A 144 12.51 2.85 -4.20
N ASN A 145 13.25 2.41 -5.22
CA ASN A 145 12.95 2.81 -6.60
C ASN A 145 11.55 2.35 -7.05
N CYS A 146 11.12 1.15 -6.65
CA CYS A 146 9.78 0.66 -6.94
C CYS A 146 8.71 1.58 -6.34
N TYR A 147 8.86 1.93 -5.06
CA TYR A 147 7.99 2.84 -4.34
C TYR A 147 7.88 4.22 -5.04
N GLU A 148 9.01 4.82 -5.41
CA GLU A 148 9.04 6.10 -6.12
C GLU A 148 8.39 6.03 -7.51
N TYR A 149 8.66 4.96 -8.27
CA TYR A 149 8.01 4.76 -9.56
C TYR A 149 6.50 4.54 -9.43
N THR A 150 6.04 3.87 -8.37
CA THR A 150 4.62 3.71 -8.05
C THR A 150 3.97 5.08 -7.86
N ILE A 151 4.49 5.94 -6.97
CA ILE A 151 3.93 7.26 -6.71
C ILE A 151 3.93 8.11 -7.99
N ARG A 152 5.08 8.17 -8.68
CA ARG A 152 5.22 8.95 -9.90
C ARG A 152 4.26 8.52 -11.01
N PHE A 153 4.00 7.23 -11.15
CA PHE A 153 3.07 6.74 -12.15
C PHE A 153 1.62 7.06 -11.76
N PHE A 154 1.19 6.68 -10.55
CA PHE A 154 -0.21 6.82 -10.17
C PHE A 154 -0.65 8.26 -9.94
N SER A 155 0.26 9.17 -9.56
CA SER A 155 -0.05 10.60 -9.40
C SER A 155 -0.45 11.29 -10.69
N GLN A 156 -0.17 10.69 -11.85
CA GLN A 156 -0.63 11.19 -13.16
C GLN A 156 -2.11 10.90 -13.41
N TYR A 157 -2.70 9.94 -12.69
CA TYR A 157 -4.05 9.42 -12.95
C TYR A 157 -4.98 9.51 -11.72
N ILE A 158 -4.42 9.64 -10.52
CA ILE A 158 -5.16 9.76 -9.27
C ILE A 158 -4.95 11.17 -8.72
N GLU A 159 -5.99 11.99 -8.84
CA GLU A 159 -6.01 13.35 -8.32
C GLU A 159 -5.77 13.35 -6.80
N GLY A 160 -4.92 14.27 -6.33
CA GLY A 160 -4.60 14.42 -4.91
C GLY A 160 -3.74 13.31 -4.32
N LEU A 161 -3.29 12.32 -5.11
CA LEU A 161 -2.47 11.21 -4.60
C LEU A 161 -1.26 11.70 -3.83
N ASN A 162 -0.48 12.64 -4.39
CA ASN A 162 0.72 13.15 -3.73
C ASN A 162 0.41 13.73 -2.34
N ASN A 163 -0.68 14.48 -2.19
CA ASN A 163 -1.07 15.03 -0.90
C ASN A 163 -1.40 13.91 0.09
N LEU A 164 -2.16 12.89 -0.35
CA LEU A 164 -2.47 11.73 0.49
C LEU A 164 -1.22 10.94 0.91
N VAL A 165 -0.20 10.87 0.04
CA VAL A 165 1.08 10.25 0.38
C VAL A 165 1.84 11.09 1.40
N GLU A 166 1.90 12.41 1.22
CA GLU A 166 2.58 13.30 2.16
C GLU A 166 1.88 13.33 3.52
N ASP A 167 0.55 13.39 3.56
CA ASP A 167 -0.24 13.30 4.80
C ASP A 167 0.04 11.97 5.51
N ALA A 168 0.05 10.86 4.76
CA ALA A 168 0.36 9.55 5.31
C ALA A 168 1.80 9.46 5.84
N ARG A 169 2.77 10.17 5.24
CA ARG A 169 4.14 10.29 5.76
C ARG A 169 4.20 11.15 7.02
N PHE A 170 3.47 12.26 7.04
CA PHE A 170 3.44 13.17 8.18
C PHE A 170 2.84 12.53 9.43
N GLU A 171 1.74 11.79 9.27
CA GLU A 171 1.14 11.01 10.37
C GLU A 171 2.12 10.02 11.01
N LEU A 172 3.13 9.54 10.26
CA LEU A 172 4.15 8.65 10.79
C LEU A 172 5.16 9.38 11.64
N TYR A 173 5.62 10.54 11.19
CA TYR A 173 6.52 11.37 11.98
C TYR A 173 5.89 11.78 13.30
N GLU A 174 4.60 12.13 13.32
CA GLU A 174 3.89 12.39 14.57
C GLU A 174 3.85 11.15 15.47
N GLN A 175 3.58 9.97 14.90
CA GLN A 175 3.51 8.74 15.66
C GLN A 175 4.87 8.31 16.23
N GLU A 176 5.96 8.43 15.46
CA GLU A 176 7.32 8.19 15.94
C GLU A 176 7.74 9.17 17.04
N LEU A 177 7.30 10.44 16.95
CA LEU A 177 7.52 11.42 18.01
C LEU A 177 6.74 11.07 19.28
N ILE A 178 5.49 10.61 19.17
CA ILE A 178 4.67 10.23 20.32
C ILE A 178 5.21 8.95 21.00
N ASP A 179 5.66 7.99 20.20
CA ASP A 179 6.21 6.71 20.69
C ASP A 179 7.64 6.86 21.24
N ASP A 180 8.25 8.05 21.18
CA ASP A 180 9.50 8.37 21.88
C ASP A 180 9.21 8.55 23.39
N PRO A 181 9.77 7.70 24.27
CA PRO A 181 9.48 7.74 25.70
C PRO A 181 9.81 9.07 26.38
N ASP A 182 10.74 9.86 25.83
CA ASP A 182 11.03 11.20 26.35
C ASP A 182 9.95 12.23 25.97
N VAL A 183 9.25 12.04 24.85
CA VAL A 183 8.16 12.91 24.37
C VAL A 183 6.82 12.48 24.95
N GLU A 184 6.55 11.18 25.08
CA GLU A 184 5.36 10.64 25.74
C GLU A 184 5.26 11.16 27.19
N GLY A 185 6.39 11.21 27.90
CA GLY A 185 6.48 11.80 29.24
C GLY A 185 6.22 13.30 29.30
N MET A 186 6.60 14.06 28.26
CA MET A 186 6.31 15.51 28.16
C MET A 186 4.83 15.79 27.87
N ILE A 187 4.19 14.97 27.04
CA ILE A 187 2.75 15.08 26.73
C ILE A 187 1.92 14.78 27.98
N ASP A 188 2.31 13.75 28.74
CA ASP A 188 1.68 13.45 30.03
C ASP A 188 1.87 14.61 31.02
N GLU A 189 3.08 15.17 31.16
CA GLU A 189 3.33 16.33 32.04
C GLU A 189 2.50 17.56 31.64
N GLU A 190 2.43 17.93 30.36
CA GLU A 190 1.60 19.05 29.89
C GLU A 190 0.10 18.81 30.14
N TYR A 191 -0.38 17.57 29.99
CA TYR A 191 -1.77 17.21 30.28
C TYR A 191 -2.10 17.29 31.78
N TYR A 192 -1.20 16.83 32.65
CA TYR A 192 -1.35 16.98 34.10
C TYR A 192 -1.28 18.44 34.54
N ASP A 193 -0.42 19.25 33.94
CA ASP A 193 -0.33 20.69 34.21
C ASP A 193 -1.60 21.42 33.77
N TYR A 194 -2.15 21.11 32.60
CA TYR A 194 -3.43 21.65 32.14
C TYR A 194 -4.60 21.30 33.09
N LEU A 195 -4.67 20.05 33.56
CA LEU A 195 -5.66 19.63 34.55
C LEU A 195 -5.46 20.32 35.91
N ALA A 196 -4.21 20.54 36.31
CA ALA A 196 -3.88 21.26 37.53
C ALA A 196 -4.29 22.75 37.43
N GLU A 197 -4.13 23.39 36.27
CA GLU A 197 -4.59 24.76 36.03
C GLU A 197 -6.11 24.89 36.07
N LEU A 198 -6.85 23.94 35.47
CA LEU A 198 -8.30 23.88 35.56
C LEU A 198 -8.80 23.71 36.99
N SER A 199 -8.09 22.92 37.81
CA SER A 199 -8.44 22.72 39.23
C SER A 199 -8.20 23.94 40.11
N LYS A 200 -7.33 24.87 39.68
CA LYS A 200 -7.04 26.14 40.39
C LYS A 200 -8.05 27.25 40.09
N GLN A 201 -8.96 27.05 39.14
CA GLN A 201 -10.00 28.01 38.74
C GLN A 201 -11.38 27.74 39.36
N GLN A 202 -11.49 26.79 40.29
CA GLN A 202 -12.67 26.54 41.14
C GLN A 202 -12.42 27.00 42.57
#